data_AF-A0A958RLD5-F1
#
_entry.id   AF-A0A958RLD5-F1
#
_cell.length_a   1.000
_cell.length_b   1.000
_cell.length_c   1.000
_cell.angle_alpha   90.00
_cell.angle_beta   90.00
_cell.angle_gamma   90.00
#
_symmetry.space_group_name_H-M   'P 1'
#
loop_
_entity.id
_entity.type
_entity.pdbx_description
1 polymer ?
#
loop_
_entity_poly.entity_id
_entity_poly.type
_entity_poly.pdbx_seq_one_letter_code
_entity_poly.pdbx_strand_id
1 'polypeptide(L)'
;MSFDLSSTSWSFSGEGDGTEVAPYVITDVTQLQEMNLDLEAHYVLGNNIDASETASWNEGEGFRPVGTFGKSFSGSLDGKGYQIQDLFINRPLSDNVGLFGYTEGATLDNVGIDGGSCSGDDYVGGLVGNNVSTRISHCHSAIDVNGSDD
;
A
#
# COMPACT_ATOMS: atom_id res chain seq x y z
N MET A 1 -21.42 -10.62 -22.45
CA MET A 1 -21.08 -9.23 -22.86
C MET A 1 -19.60 -9.26 -23.21
N SER A 2 -19.27 -8.99 -24.47
CA SER A 2 -17.91 -9.06 -25.01
C SER A 2 -17.17 -7.77 -24.69
N PHE A 3 -16.08 -7.86 -23.93
CA PHE A 3 -15.19 -6.74 -23.67
C PHE A 3 -14.28 -6.54 -24.90
N ASP A 4 -14.38 -5.38 -25.52
CA ASP A 4 -13.53 -4.94 -26.63
C ASP A 4 -12.15 -4.52 -26.11
N LEU A 5 -11.09 -5.07 -26.72
CA LEU A 5 -9.69 -4.91 -26.34
C LEU A 5 -8.97 -3.98 -27.33
N SER A 6 -9.36 -2.71 -27.40
CA SER A 6 -8.73 -1.75 -28.33
C SER A 6 -8.17 -0.46 -27.71
N SER A 7 -8.11 -0.28 -26.38
CA SER A 7 -7.37 0.89 -25.81
C SER A 7 -7.02 0.90 -24.31
N THR A 8 -7.17 -0.18 -23.53
CA THR A 8 -6.84 -0.11 -22.10
C THR A 8 -5.35 -0.38 -21.86
N SER A 9 -4.56 0.68 -21.70
CA SER A 9 -3.33 0.62 -20.91
C SER A 9 -3.67 0.05 -19.54
N TRP A 10 -2.91 -0.93 -19.03
CA TRP A 10 -2.92 -1.25 -17.60
C TRP A 10 -2.54 0.03 -16.85
N SER A 11 -3.55 0.72 -16.32
CA SER A 11 -3.43 2.04 -15.73
C SER A 11 -4.27 2.07 -14.46
N PHE A 12 -3.83 2.91 -13.53
CA PHE A 12 -4.56 3.19 -12.30
C PHE A 12 -6.03 3.50 -12.61
N SER A 13 -6.95 2.92 -11.85
CA SER A 13 -8.38 2.96 -12.14
C SER A 13 -9.08 4.24 -11.64
N GLY A 14 -8.40 5.02 -10.79
CA GLY A 14 -8.92 6.26 -10.21
C GLY A 14 -8.57 7.54 -10.99
N GLU A 15 -8.75 8.69 -10.34
CA GLU A 15 -8.44 10.00 -10.92
C GLU A 15 -6.95 10.36 -10.77
N GLY A 16 -6.45 11.25 -11.63
CA GLY A 16 -5.05 11.69 -11.63
C GLY A 16 -4.20 11.03 -12.72
N ASP A 17 -2.97 11.50 -12.88
CA ASP A 17 -1.99 10.94 -13.83
C ASP A 17 -0.70 10.47 -13.14
N GLY A 18 -0.66 10.50 -11.81
CA GLY A 18 0.47 10.05 -11.00
C GLY A 18 1.60 11.07 -10.86
N THR A 19 1.46 12.28 -11.41
CA THR A 19 2.45 13.36 -11.25
C THR A 19 2.28 14.12 -9.93
N GLU A 20 3.30 14.88 -9.52
CA GLU A 20 3.21 15.73 -8.32
C GLU A 20 2.05 16.74 -8.36
N VAL A 21 1.68 17.21 -9.55
CA VAL A 21 0.64 18.23 -9.75
C VAL A 21 -0.76 17.59 -9.84
N ALA A 22 -0.84 16.36 -10.35
CA ALA A 22 -2.08 15.61 -10.48
C ALA A 22 -1.89 14.16 -9.97
N PRO A 23 -1.69 13.98 -8.65
CA PRO A 23 -1.45 12.67 -8.06
C PRO A 23 -2.66 11.76 -8.27
N TYR A 24 -2.40 10.45 -8.30
CA TYR A 24 -3.45 9.45 -8.30
C TYR A 24 -4.27 9.52 -7.01
N VAL A 25 -5.59 9.61 -7.13
CA VAL A 25 -6.52 9.72 -6.00
C VAL A 25 -7.06 8.34 -5.67
N ILE A 26 -6.70 7.83 -4.49
CA ILE A 26 -7.13 6.53 -3.97
C ILE A 26 -8.41 6.73 -3.15
N THR A 27 -9.46 6.04 -3.55
CA THR A 27 -10.81 6.11 -2.95
C THR A 27 -11.39 4.76 -2.56
N ASP A 28 -10.73 3.68 -2.93
CA ASP A 28 -11.05 2.31 -2.52
C ASP A 28 -9.77 1.47 -2.34
N VAL A 29 -9.92 0.27 -1.77
CA VAL A 29 -8.78 -0.59 -1.47
C VAL A 29 -8.19 -1.27 -2.71
N THR A 30 -8.94 -1.37 -3.82
CA THR A 30 -8.40 -1.86 -5.09
C THR A 30 -7.38 -0.86 -5.64
N GLN A 31 -7.71 0.43 -5.62
CA GLN A 31 -6.79 1.52 -5.99
C GLN A 31 -5.57 1.58 -5.05
N LEU A 32 -5.75 1.27 -3.76
CA LEU A 32 -4.63 1.14 -2.83
C LEU A 32 -3.66 0.02 -3.29
N GLN A 33 -4.18 -1.11 -3.76
CA GLN A 33 -3.39 -2.22 -4.28
C GLN A 33 -2.72 -1.88 -5.62
N GLU A 34 -3.35 -1.06 -6.44
CA GLU A 34 -2.87 -0.57 -7.74
C GLU A 34 -1.64 0.33 -7.65
N MET A 35 -1.24 0.79 -6.46
CA MET A 35 0.07 1.46 -6.29
C MET A 35 1.25 0.60 -6.77
N ASN A 36 1.09 -0.73 -6.82
CA ASN A 36 2.11 -1.63 -7.40
C ASN A 36 2.22 -1.54 -8.94
N LEU A 37 1.31 -0.84 -9.62
CA LEU A 37 1.40 -0.60 -11.07
C LEU A 37 2.42 0.49 -11.41
N ASP A 38 2.59 1.48 -10.53
CA ASP A 38 3.53 2.60 -10.72
C ASP A 38 4.16 3.02 -9.38
N LEU A 39 5.34 2.46 -9.09
CA LEU A 39 6.01 2.64 -7.81
C LEU A 39 6.69 4.01 -7.65
N GLU A 40 6.77 4.79 -8.73
CA GLU A 40 7.38 6.12 -8.75
C GLU A 40 6.35 7.24 -8.70
N ALA A 41 5.06 6.92 -8.86
CA ALA A 41 3.98 7.90 -8.90
C ALA A 41 3.64 8.53 -7.54
N HIS A 42 2.91 9.62 -7.61
CA HIS A 42 2.40 10.35 -6.46
C HIS A 42 0.93 10.00 -6.21
N TYR A 43 0.60 9.72 -4.97
CA TYR A 43 -0.70 9.25 -4.51
C TYR A 43 -1.24 10.12 -3.38
N VAL A 44 -2.56 10.26 -3.36
CA VAL A 44 -3.29 10.88 -2.24
C VAL A 44 -4.51 10.06 -1.88
N LEU A 45 -4.86 9.99 -0.60
CA LEU A 45 -6.16 9.46 -0.21
C LEU A 45 -7.26 10.51 -0.47
N GLY A 46 -8.34 10.08 -1.13
CA GLY A 46 -9.54 10.88 -1.39
C GLY A 46 -10.62 10.73 -0.32
N ASN A 47 -10.59 9.65 0.46
CA ASN A 47 -11.52 9.32 1.53
C ASN A 47 -10.87 8.29 2.50
N ASN A 48 -11.61 7.87 3.53
CA ASN A 48 -11.23 6.70 4.31
C ASN A 48 -11.40 5.43 3.47
N ILE A 49 -10.44 4.52 3.58
CA ILE A 49 -10.42 3.25 2.87
C ILE A 49 -10.81 2.15 3.84
N ASP A 50 -11.85 1.39 3.51
CA ASP A 50 -12.16 0.13 4.18
C ASP A 50 -11.40 -0.99 3.46
N ALA A 51 -10.41 -1.57 4.14
CA ALA A 51 -9.58 -2.65 3.60
C ALA A 51 -9.96 -4.03 4.16
N SER A 52 -11.09 -4.17 4.86
CA SER A 52 -11.53 -5.43 5.46
C SER A 52 -11.68 -6.57 4.44
N GLU A 53 -12.01 -6.25 3.18
CA GLU A 53 -12.13 -7.25 2.11
C GLU A 53 -10.80 -7.93 1.77
N THR A 54 -9.67 -7.28 2.09
CA THR A 54 -8.33 -7.82 1.83
C THR A 54 -8.14 -9.17 2.51
N ALA A 55 -8.82 -9.45 3.62
CA ALA A 55 -8.78 -10.75 4.31
C ALA A 55 -9.11 -11.96 3.41
N SER A 56 -9.87 -11.75 2.33
CA SER A 56 -10.24 -12.77 1.36
C SER A 56 -9.38 -12.80 0.11
N TRP A 57 -8.47 -11.84 -0.05
CA TRP A 57 -7.64 -11.70 -1.24
C TRP A 57 -6.48 -12.69 -1.23
N ASN A 58 -5.96 -12.98 -2.43
CA ASN A 58 -4.77 -13.81 -2.64
C ASN A 58 -4.85 -15.15 -1.89
N GLU A 59 -5.98 -15.85 -1.98
CA GLU A 59 -6.20 -17.15 -1.33
C GLU A 59 -6.06 -17.09 0.21
N GLY A 60 -6.33 -15.92 0.81
CA GLY A 60 -6.22 -15.69 2.25
C GLY A 60 -4.87 -15.13 2.70
N GLU A 61 -3.96 -14.80 1.77
CA GLU A 61 -2.71 -14.10 2.09
C GLU A 61 -2.91 -12.60 2.33
N GLY A 62 -4.08 -12.05 2.02
CA GLY A 62 -4.33 -10.63 2.24
C GLY A 62 -3.87 -9.71 1.12
N PHE A 63 -3.70 -8.44 1.47
CA PHE A 63 -3.11 -7.40 0.64
C PHE A 63 -1.66 -7.77 0.24
N ARG A 64 -1.24 -7.39 -0.97
CA ARG A 64 0.15 -7.53 -1.42
C ARG A 64 0.92 -6.26 -1.05
N PRO A 65 1.97 -6.34 -0.22
CA PRO A 65 2.80 -5.19 0.13
C PRO A 65 3.23 -4.39 -1.10
N VAL A 66 3.21 -3.06 -0.98
CA VAL A 66 3.57 -2.16 -2.07
C VAL A 66 5.09 -1.99 -2.09
N GLY A 67 5.68 -2.32 -3.23
CA GLY A 67 7.13 -2.35 -3.40
C GLY A 67 7.78 -3.56 -2.72
N THR A 68 8.86 -4.05 -3.33
CA THR A 68 9.66 -5.18 -2.86
C THR A 68 11.15 -4.88 -2.94
N PHE A 69 11.98 -5.72 -2.33
CA PHE A 69 13.43 -5.63 -2.52
C PHE A 69 13.78 -5.76 -4.01
N GLY A 70 14.42 -4.72 -4.58
CA GLY A 70 14.76 -4.63 -6.02
C GLY A 70 13.69 -3.96 -6.90
N LYS A 71 12.49 -3.71 -6.37
CA LYS A 71 11.44 -2.88 -6.97
C LYS A 71 10.77 -2.06 -5.86
N SER A 72 11.54 -1.15 -5.29
CA SER A 72 11.12 -0.33 -4.16
C SER A 72 10.06 0.69 -4.57
N PHE A 73 9.17 1.04 -3.64
CA PHE A 73 8.34 2.23 -3.79
C PHE A 73 9.21 3.47 -3.54
N SER A 74 9.26 4.38 -4.50
CA SER A 74 10.04 5.62 -4.45
C SER A 74 9.21 6.88 -4.69
N GLY A 75 7.91 6.72 -4.97
CA GLY A 75 6.95 7.81 -5.11
C GLY A 75 6.53 8.41 -3.76
N SER A 76 5.30 8.95 -3.72
CA SER A 76 4.75 9.51 -2.48
C SER A 76 3.33 9.09 -2.20
N LEU A 77 2.97 8.98 -0.92
CA LEU A 77 1.59 8.85 -0.46
C LEU A 77 1.31 9.91 0.59
N ASP A 78 0.33 10.79 0.34
CA ASP A 78 -0.25 11.70 1.34
C ASP A 78 -1.65 11.21 1.73
N GLY A 79 -1.80 10.80 2.98
CA GLY A 79 -3.08 10.34 3.52
C GLY A 79 -4.10 11.45 3.71
N LYS A 80 -3.71 12.73 3.66
CA LYS A 80 -4.60 13.90 3.80
C LYS A 80 -5.49 13.88 5.05
N GLY A 81 -5.10 13.13 6.08
CA GLY A 81 -5.87 12.94 7.32
C GLY A 81 -6.97 11.87 7.24
N TYR A 82 -7.12 11.19 6.10
CA TYR A 82 -7.93 9.99 5.99
C TYR A 82 -7.19 8.75 6.48
N GLN A 83 -7.95 7.69 6.74
CA GLN A 83 -7.43 6.46 7.34
C GLN A 83 -7.72 5.25 6.46
N ILE A 84 -6.78 4.31 6.46
CA ILE A 84 -6.95 2.95 5.95
C ILE A 84 -7.37 2.08 7.14
N GLN A 85 -8.49 1.39 7.03
CA GLN A 85 -9.09 0.63 8.12
C GLN A 85 -9.05 -0.86 7.83
N ASP A 86 -8.82 -1.67 8.85
CA ASP A 86 -8.93 -3.14 8.80
C ASP A 86 -8.07 -3.81 7.71
N LEU A 87 -6.86 -3.28 7.49
CA LEU A 87 -5.90 -3.85 6.53
C LEU A 87 -5.45 -5.24 6.98
N PHE A 88 -5.59 -6.24 6.10
CA PHE A 88 -5.15 -7.61 6.38
C PHE A 88 -4.02 -8.02 5.44
N ILE A 89 -2.87 -8.41 6.02
CA ILE A 89 -1.72 -8.99 5.33
C ILE A 89 -1.28 -10.24 6.11
N ASN A 90 -1.21 -11.38 5.45
CA ASN A 90 -0.80 -12.65 6.05
C ASN A 90 0.18 -13.38 5.14
N ARG A 91 1.48 -13.09 5.34
CA ARG A 91 2.58 -13.60 4.51
C ARG A 91 3.71 -14.13 5.40
N PRO A 92 3.45 -15.17 6.22
CA PRO A 92 4.32 -15.59 7.32
C PRO A 92 5.69 -16.15 6.90
N LEU A 93 5.94 -16.34 5.60
CA LEU A 93 7.22 -16.81 5.06
C LEU A 93 7.90 -15.75 4.19
N SER A 94 7.46 -14.50 4.29
CA SER A 94 7.96 -13.38 3.48
C SER A 94 8.54 -12.32 4.37
N ASP A 95 9.68 -11.81 3.95
CA ASP A 95 10.33 -10.66 4.57
C ASP A 95 9.76 -9.35 4.02
N ASN A 96 9.99 -8.25 4.75
CA ASN A 96 9.65 -6.89 4.33
C ASN A 96 8.14 -6.77 4.09
N VAL A 97 7.36 -6.96 5.15
CA VAL A 97 5.89 -7.02 5.08
C VAL A 97 5.28 -5.82 5.80
N GLY A 98 4.37 -5.13 5.11
CA GLY A 98 3.60 -3.98 5.60
C GLY A 98 2.72 -3.45 4.47
N LEU A 99 2.00 -2.33 4.69
CA LEU A 99 1.31 -1.65 3.59
C LEU A 99 2.30 -1.39 2.44
N PHE A 100 3.48 -0.88 2.78
CA PHE A 100 4.66 -0.88 1.93
C PHE A 100 5.61 -1.99 2.38
N GLY A 101 5.98 -2.88 1.46
CA GLY A 101 6.96 -3.91 1.76
C GLY A 101 8.35 -3.31 1.84
N TYR A 102 8.75 -2.62 0.77
CA TYR A 102 10.04 -1.97 0.67
C TYR A 102 9.93 -0.57 0.06
N THR A 103 10.48 0.43 0.74
CA THR A 103 10.52 1.82 0.26
C THR A 103 11.95 2.32 0.11
N GLU A 104 12.21 3.13 -0.92
CA GLU A 104 13.51 3.77 -1.13
C GLU A 104 13.35 5.18 -1.68
N GLY A 105 13.80 6.19 -0.93
CA GLY A 105 13.66 7.60 -1.33
C GLY A 105 12.21 8.12 -1.37
N ALA A 106 11.25 7.34 -0.88
CA ALA A 106 9.84 7.70 -0.89
C ALA A 106 9.48 8.79 0.14
N THR A 107 8.29 9.38 -0.03
CA THR A 107 7.69 10.29 0.96
C THR A 107 6.31 9.78 1.38
N LEU A 108 6.15 9.47 2.66
CA LEU A 108 4.89 9.06 3.27
C LEU A 108 4.48 10.12 4.30
N ASP A 109 3.36 10.80 4.07
CA ASP A 109 2.84 11.84 4.96
C ASP A 109 1.37 11.61 5.32
N ASN A 110 0.98 11.90 6.56
CA ASN A 110 -0.41 11.79 7.05
C ASN A 110 -1.09 10.43 6.82
N VAL A 111 -0.32 9.33 6.71
CA VAL A 111 -0.89 8.00 6.50
C VAL A 111 -1.28 7.38 7.83
N GLY A 112 -2.58 7.17 8.03
CA GLY A 112 -3.12 6.46 9.19
C GLY A 112 -3.62 5.07 8.82
N ILE A 113 -3.24 4.07 9.60
CA ILE A 113 -3.80 2.72 9.52
C ILE A 113 -4.44 2.37 10.86
N ASP A 114 -5.73 2.07 10.87
CA ASP A 114 -6.51 1.74 12.07
C ASP A 114 -7.11 0.33 11.97
N GLY A 115 -6.74 -0.55 12.90
CA GLY A 115 -7.19 -1.94 12.90
C GLY A 115 -6.57 -2.82 11.81
N GLY A 116 -6.95 -4.10 11.83
CA GLY A 116 -6.44 -5.15 10.95
C GLY A 116 -5.26 -5.94 11.53
N SER A 117 -4.57 -6.71 10.67
CA SER A 117 -3.39 -7.50 11.07
C SER A 117 -2.36 -7.61 9.95
N CYS A 118 -1.09 -7.57 10.30
CA CYS A 118 0.06 -7.76 9.41
C CYS A 118 0.96 -8.88 9.97
N SER A 119 1.09 -9.98 9.23
CA SER A 119 1.96 -11.10 9.57
C SER A 119 3.02 -11.33 8.49
N GLY A 120 4.28 -11.46 8.90
CA GLY A 120 5.43 -11.72 8.04
C GLY A 120 6.53 -12.51 8.76
N ASP A 121 7.65 -12.73 8.08
CA ASP A 121 8.83 -13.38 8.66
C ASP A 121 9.78 -12.34 9.26
N ASP A 122 10.73 -11.84 8.45
CA ASP A 122 11.60 -10.73 8.81
C ASP A 122 11.07 -9.36 8.38
N TYR A 123 11.49 -8.30 9.11
CA TYR A 123 11.17 -6.90 8.76
C TYR A 123 9.67 -6.66 8.55
N VAL A 124 8.87 -6.94 9.58
CA VAL A 124 7.42 -6.75 9.56
C VAL A 124 7.05 -5.43 10.23
N GLY A 125 6.26 -4.61 9.54
CA GLY A 125 5.74 -3.35 10.06
C GLY A 125 4.32 -3.08 9.57
N GLY A 126 3.55 -2.29 10.31
CA GLY A 126 2.19 -1.95 9.90
C GLY A 126 2.16 -1.04 8.66
N LEU A 127 2.98 0.00 8.67
CA LEU A 127 3.07 0.94 7.54
C LEU A 127 4.14 0.55 6.53
N VAL A 128 5.37 0.28 6.99
CA VAL A 128 6.51 -0.08 6.14
C VAL A 128 7.25 -1.26 6.77
N GLY A 129 7.53 -2.31 5.99
CA GLY A 129 8.39 -3.40 6.41
C GLY A 129 9.86 -2.97 6.47
N ASN A 130 10.39 -2.47 5.35
CA ASN A 130 11.75 -1.96 5.25
C ASN A 130 11.82 -0.63 4.49
N ASN A 131 12.65 0.29 4.98
CA ASN A 131 12.79 1.63 4.42
C ASN A 131 14.26 2.03 4.25
N VAL A 132 14.57 2.66 3.12
CA VAL A 132 15.89 3.20 2.80
C VAL A 132 15.74 4.66 2.38
N SER A 133 16.22 5.59 3.21
CA SER A 133 16.14 7.04 2.92
C SER A 133 14.70 7.55 2.68
N THR A 134 13.69 6.87 3.23
CA THR A 134 12.28 7.27 3.11
C THR A 134 11.93 8.31 4.18
N ARG A 135 11.23 9.38 3.77
CA ARG A 135 10.67 10.35 4.71
C ARG A 135 9.30 9.91 5.18
N ILE A 136 9.14 9.65 6.48
CA ILE A 136 7.87 9.30 7.10
C ILE A 136 7.50 10.39 8.11
N SER A 137 6.37 11.07 7.92
CA SER A 137 5.91 12.16 8.81
C SER A 137 4.40 12.13 9.05
N HIS A 138 3.97 12.42 10.28
CA HIS A 138 2.56 12.45 10.68
C HIS A 138 1.78 11.14 10.43
N CYS A 139 2.49 10.03 10.30
CA CYS A 139 1.89 8.72 10.10
C CYS A 139 1.66 8.00 11.44
N HIS A 140 0.68 7.11 11.47
CA HIS A 140 0.44 6.21 12.59
C HIS A 140 -0.07 4.86 12.10
N SER A 141 0.12 3.84 12.92
CA SER A 141 -0.39 2.50 12.65
C SER A 141 -0.86 1.88 13.96
N ALA A 142 -2.11 1.44 13.98
CA ALA A 142 -2.78 0.74 15.08
C ALA A 142 -3.26 -0.64 14.61
N ILE A 143 -2.36 -1.36 13.91
CA ILE A 143 -2.58 -2.70 13.38
C ILE A 143 -1.84 -3.73 14.25
N ASP A 144 -2.37 -4.95 14.36
CA ASP A 144 -1.66 -6.06 15.03
C ASP A 144 -0.52 -6.56 14.13
N VAL A 145 0.73 -6.55 14.64
CA VAL A 145 1.92 -6.96 13.88
C VAL A 145 2.52 -8.23 14.47
N ASN A 146 2.72 -9.26 13.64
CA ASN A 146 3.35 -10.52 14.02
C ASN A 146 4.51 -10.86 13.07
N GLY A 147 5.74 -10.89 13.59
CA GLY A 147 6.91 -11.48 12.92
C GLY A 147 7.16 -12.90 13.44
N SER A 148 7.59 -13.81 12.58
CA SER A 148 7.85 -15.22 12.94
C SER A 148 9.31 -15.57 13.21
N ASP A 149 10.22 -14.60 13.15
CA ASP A 149 11.66 -14.86 13.24
C ASP A 149 12.05 -15.52 14.59
N ASP A 150 12.64 -16.72 14.50
CA ASP A 150 13.05 -17.64 15.58
C ASP A 150 14.53 -17.46 15.98
#